data_AF-A0A1E4TNC5-F1
#
_entry.id   AF-A0A1E4TNC5-F1
#
_cell.length_a   1.000
_cell.length_b   1.000
_cell.length_c   1.000
_cell.angle_alpha   90.00
_cell.angle_beta   90.00
_cell.angle_gamma   90.00
#
_symmetry.space_group_name_H-M   'P 1'
#
loop_
_entity.id
_entity.type
_entity.pdbx_description
1 polymer ?
#
loop_
_entity_poly.entity_id
_entity_poly.type
_entity_poly.pdbx_seq_one_letter_code
_entity_poly.pdbx_strand_id
1 'polypeptide(L)'
;MIIFRPPKYDAIDHEKNLKESDGLKFATEIYKGQRSLSAIVEFVLSRIKNYVKKLHNFDQINKYIQGRTKTNKSKILLLTDKNKPTPLIKSIAIDYLSSFETAYITIKKNEKDEIFDFFKIDKDIAKLPQIIIIDTKDNPNEKEEIIVYDGDLNKVALSHYLSNFATPLEGPASKRMDLLNKHKNINNSQNNKKDKNKKKKNSKNTANAHDEL
;
A
#
# COMPACT_ATOMS: atom_id res chain seq x y z
N MET A 1 16.57 16.48 -3.95
CA MET A 1 15.60 15.48 -4.44
C MET A 1 14.23 16.16 -4.48
N ILE A 2 13.51 16.07 -5.59
CA ILE A 2 12.14 16.57 -5.68
C ILE A 2 11.21 15.43 -5.26
N ILE A 3 10.23 15.73 -4.41
CA ILE A 3 9.17 14.80 -4.01
C ILE A 3 7.85 15.27 -4.59
N PHE A 4 7.15 14.36 -5.25
CA PHE A 4 5.80 14.56 -5.72
C PHE A 4 4.82 14.15 -4.63
N ARG A 5 3.88 15.04 -4.31
CA ARG A 5 2.80 14.78 -3.37
C ARG A 5 1.53 14.53 -4.18
N PRO A 6 0.97 13.31 -4.12
CA PRO A 6 -0.25 13.02 -4.82
C PRO A 6 -1.37 13.91 -4.26
N PRO A 7 -2.27 14.40 -5.13
CA PRO A 7 -3.49 15.04 -4.67
C PRO A 7 -4.37 14.05 -3.90
N LYS A 8 -5.37 14.56 -3.19
CA LYS A 8 -6.34 13.69 -2.53
C LYS A 8 -7.23 13.08 -3.61
N TYR A 9 -7.27 11.75 -3.66
CA TYR A 9 -8.19 11.00 -4.51
C TYR A 9 -9.34 10.49 -3.67
N ASP A 10 -10.58 10.70 -4.13
CA ASP A 10 -11.79 10.20 -3.48
C ASP A 10 -12.50 9.21 -4.43
N ALA A 11 -12.37 7.91 -4.17
CA ALA A 11 -12.80 6.85 -5.11
C ALA A 11 -14.31 6.82 -5.44
N ILE A 12 -15.14 7.55 -4.69
CA ILE A 12 -16.61 7.58 -4.85
C ILE A 12 -17.02 8.56 -5.95
N ASP A 13 -16.37 9.73 -6.00
CA ASP A 13 -16.76 10.82 -6.89
C ASP A 13 -15.81 10.87 -8.10
N HIS A 14 -15.76 9.80 -8.89
CA HIS A 14 -14.83 9.67 -10.01
C HIS A 14 -14.96 10.84 -11.01
N GLU A 15 -16.18 11.35 -11.24
CA GLU A 15 -16.44 12.55 -12.03
C GLU A 15 -15.86 13.83 -11.43
N LYS A 16 -15.89 13.99 -10.10
CA LYS A 16 -15.27 15.15 -9.44
C LYS A 16 -13.76 15.09 -9.55
N ASN A 17 -13.17 13.90 -9.38
CA ASN A 17 -11.73 13.70 -9.59
C ASN A 17 -11.33 13.99 -11.06
N LEU A 18 -12.16 13.63 -12.04
CA LEU A 18 -11.93 13.92 -13.47
C LEU A 18 -12.11 15.42 -13.79
N LYS A 19 -13.11 16.10 -13.23
CA LYS A 19 -13.30 17.55 -13.40
C LYS A 19 -12.24 18.38 -12.69
N GLU A 20 -11.70 17.89 -11.57
CA GLU A 20 -10.51 18.47 -10.93
C GLU A 20 -9.20 18.07 -11.66
N SER A 21 -9.23 17.04 -12.54
CA SER A 21 -8.02 16.51 -13.19
C SER A 21 -7.39 17.41 -14.25
N ASP A 22 -8.14 18.35 -14.82
CA ASP A 22 -7.57 19.44 -15.61
C ASP A 22 -6.65 20.37 -14.77
N GLY A 23 -6.64 20.19 -13.44
CA GLY A 23 -5.83 20.95 -12.48
C GLY A 23 -5.21 20.16 -11.32
N LEU A 24 -5.23 18.82 -11.31
CA LEU A 24 -4.61 17.96 -10.27
C LEU A 24 -3.06 18.02 -10.37
N LYS A 25 -2.49 19.21 -10.15
CA LYS A 25 -1.04 19.42 -10.08
C LYS A 25 -0.51 18.65 -8.88
N PHE A 26 0.33 17.65 -9.14
CA PHE A 26 1.17 17.07 -8.10
C PHE A 26 1.93 18.21 -7.40
N ALA A 27 1.69 18.39 -6.11
CA ALA A 27 2.46 19.38 -5.36
C ALA A 27 3.90 18.88 -5.28
N THR A 28 4.86 19.70 -5.72
CA THR A 28 6.27 19.35 -5.68
C THR A 28 6.92 19.99 -4.46
N GLU A 29 7.74 19.21 -3.75
CA GLU A 29 8.48 19.66 -2.58
C GLU A 29 9.96 19.32 -2.75
N ILE A 30 10.84 20.30 -2.54
CA ILE A 30 12.29 20.07 -2.61
C ILE A 30 12.77 19.60 -1.23
N TYR A 31 13.39 18.42 -1.17
CA TYR A 31 14.03 17.94 0.04
C TYR A 31 15.27 18.80 0.38
N LYS A 32 15.23 19.46 1.53
CA LYS A 32 16.32 20.30 2.09
C LYS A 32 16.95 19.72 3.37
N GLY A 33 16.57 18.51 3.77
CA GLY A 33 17.09 17.87 4.98
C GLY A 33 18.49 17.26 4.82
N GLN A 34 18.98 16.62 5.87
CA GLN A 34 20.27 15.91 5.87
C GLN A 34 20.27 14.79 4.82
N ARG A 35 21.35 14.68 4.04
CA ARG A 35 21.49 13.61 3.03
C ARG A 35 21.89 12.25 3.63
N SER A 36 21.21 11.82 4.70
CA SER A 36 21.36 10.49 5.31
C SER A 36 20.17 9.59 4.95
N LEU A 37 20.39 8.27 4.91
CA LEU A 37 19.34 7.30 4.55
C LEU A 37 18.11 7.43 5.45
N SER A 38 18.31 7.46 6.77
CA SER A 38 17.23 7.57 7.74
C SER A 38 16.40 8.85 7.56
N ALA A 39 17.06 10.01 7.41
CA ALA A 39 16.38 11.28 7.26
C ALA A 39 15.57 11.36 5.95
N ILE A 40 16.05 10.73 4.88
CA ILE A 40 15.33 10.66 3.61
C ILE A 40 14.12 9.72 3.74
N VAL A 41 14.29 8.55 4.36
CA VAL A 41 13.20 7.58 4.55
C VAL A 41 12.08 8.18 5.40
N GLU A 42 12.41 8.79 6.54
CA GLU A 42 11.42 9.44 7.40
C GLU A 42 10.68 10.57 6.68
N PHE A 43 11.42 11.36 5.89
CA PHE A 43 10.83 12.42 5.09
C PHE A 43 9.82 11.85 4.08
N VAL A 44 10.17 10.78 3.35
CA VAL A 44 9.24 10.14 2.41
C VAL A 44 8.03 9.55 3.14
N LEU A 45 8.25 8.81 4.24
CA LEU A 45 7.18 8.18 5.02
C LEU A 45 6.15 9.18 5.56
N SER A 46 6.61 10.38 5.93
CA SER A 46 5.73 11.45 6.41
C SER A 46 4.86 12.10 5.32
N ARG A 47 5.21 11.95 4.04
CA ARG A 47 4.44 12.48 2.90
C ARG A 47 3.46 11.47 2.31
N ILE A 48 3.46 10.22 2.78
CA ILE A 48 2.46 9.21 2.40
C ILE A 48 1.08 9.67 2.89
N LYS A 49 0.10 9.74 1.98
CA LYS A 49 -1.29 10.07 2.31
C LYS A 49 -1.88 9.00 3.24
N ASN A 50 -2.66 9.44 4.22
CA ASN A 50 -3.30 8.55 5.17
C ASN A 50 -4.79 8.44 4.87
N TYR A 51 -5.22 7.24 4.50
CA TYR A 51 -6.63 6.86 4.35
C TYR A 51 -7.12 5.94 5.49
N VAL A 52 -6.25 5.67 6.48
CA VAL A 52 -6.57 4.80 7.61
C VAL A 52 -7.23 5.61 8.73
N LYS A 53 -8.43 5.20 9.12
CA LYS A 53 -9.19 5.78 10.24
C LYS A 53 -8.66 5.27 11.59
N LYS A 54 -8.51 6.16 12.58
CA LYS A 54 -8.21 5.76 13.96
C LYS A 54 -9.51 5.45 14.69
N LEU A 55 -9.59 4.28 15.33
CA LEU A 55 -10.62 3.96 16.30
C LEU A 55 -10.04 4.11 17.72
N HIS A 56 -10.86 4.57 18.65
CA HIS A 56 -10.41 4.96 20.00
C HIS A 56 -10.90 4.02 21.12
N ASN A 57 -11.99 3.30 20.87
CA ASN A 57 -12.66 2.46 21.86
C ASN A 57 -13.39 1.29 21.17
N PHE A 58 -13.83 0.34 21.98
CA PHE A 58 -14.55 -0.84 21.53
C PHE A 58 -15.90 -0.52 20.86
N ASP A 59 -16.64 0.48 21.37
CA ASP A 59 -17.89 0.94 20.73
C ASP A 59 -17.68 1.41 19.28
N GLN A 60 -16.57 2.11 19.00
CA GLN A 60 -16.21 2.48 17.62
C GLN A 60 -15.85 1.26 16.76
N ILE A 61 -15.36 0.17 17.33
CA ILE A 61 -15.17 -1.10 16.59
C ILE A 61 -16.53 -1.65 16.17
N ASN A 62 -17.48 -1.78 17.10
CA ASN A 62 -18.82 -2.29 16.80
C ASN A 62 -19.51 -1.43 15.74
N LYS A 63 -19.44 -0.09 15.88
CA LYS A 63 -19.96 0.85 14.88
C LYS A 63 -19.24 0.75 13.54
N TYR A 64 -17.94 0.49 13.55
CA TYR A 64 -17.18 0.31 12.33
C TYR A 64 -17.59 -0.96 11.59
N ILE A 65 -17.77 -2.07 12.31
CA ILE A 65 -18.23 -3.35 11.76
C ILE A 65 -19.66 -3.22 11.25
N GLN A 66 -20.61 -2.82 12.09
CA GLN A 66 -22.03 -2.73 11.73
C GLN A 66 -22.36 -1.56 10.79
N GLY A 67 -21.49 -0.54 10.76
CA GLY A 67 -21.70 0.66 9.98
C GLY A 67 -21.71 0.36 8.50
N ARG A 68 -22.87 0.40 7.86
CA ARG A 68 -22.95 0.35 6.40
C ARG A 68 -22.36 1.64 5.84
N THR A 69 -21.29 1.51 5.07
CA THR A 69 -20.79 2.64 4.27
C THR A 69 -21.78 2.91 3.14
N LYS A 70 -21.79 4.13 2.59
CA LYS A 70 -22.59 4.46 1.40
C LYS A 70 -22.26 3.56 0.19
N THR A 71 -21.15 2.83 0.25
CA THR A 71 -20.54 2.09 -0.86
C THR A 71 -20.38 0.59 -0.62
N ASN A 72 -20.95 0.02 0.47
CA ASN A 72 -20.83 -1.41 0.82
C ASN A 72 -19.39 -1.97 0.67
N LYS A 73 -18.39 -1.22 1.14
CA LYS A 73 -16.99 -1.69 1.10
C LYS A 73 -16.72 -2.66 2.23
N SER A 74 -15.97 -3.73 1.91
CA SER A 74 -15.35 -4.61 2.91
C SER A 74 -14.37 -3.79 3.76
N LYS A 75 -14.05 -4.28 4.96
CA LYS A 75 -13.31 -3.49 5.95
C LYS A 75 -12.04 -4.22 6.37
N ILE A 76 -11.01 -3.44 6.66
CA ILE A 76 -9.75 -3.91 7.22
C ILE A 76 -9.51 -3.18 8.54
N LEU A 77 -9.37 -3.94 9.61
CA LEU A 77 -9.04 -3.41 10.94
C LEU A 77 -7.66 -3.91 11.36
N LEU A 78 -6.74 -2.98 11.60
CA LEU A 78 -5.46 -3.28 12.22
C LEU A 78 -5.54 -3.15 13.74
N LEU A 79 -5.28 -4.24 14.44
CA LEU A 79 -5.03 -4.28 15.87
C LEU A 79 -3.54 -4.06 16.13
N THR A 80 -3.17 -3.04 16.90
CA THR A 80 -1.76 -2.76 17.21
C THR A 80 -1.59 -2.21 18.61
N ASP A 81 -0.40 -2.38 19.17
CA ASP A 81 0.11 -1.71 20.38
C ASP A 81 0.60 -0.27 20.10
N LYS A 82 0.80 0.08 18.83
CA LYS A 82 1.34 1.38 18.41
C LYS A 82 0.25 2.43 18.25
N ASN A 83 0.57 3.66 18.64
CA ASN A 83 -0.33 4.81 18.53
C ASN A 83 -0.48 5.39 17.12
N LYS A 84 0.36 4.95 16.17
CA LYS A 84 0.41 5.46 14.80
C LYS A 84 0.24 4.31 13.80
N PRO A 85 -0.47 4.53 12.68
CA PRO A 85 -0.62 3.51 11.66
C PRO A 85 0.72 3.26 10.97
N THR A 86 1.03 1.99 10.74
CA THR A 86 2.27 1.59 10.07
C THR A 86 2.28 2.03 8.60
N PRO A 87 3.46 2.25 7.99
CA PRO A 87 3.53 2.52 6.56
C PRO A 87 2.91 1.43 5.69
N LEU A 88 2.98 0.18 6.14
CA LEU A 88 2.36 -0.97 5.48
C LEU A 88 0.83 -0.78 5.36
N ILE A 89 0.14 -0.53 6.46
CA ILE A 89 -1.33 -0.39 6.43
C ILE A 89 -1.77 0.86 5.65
N LYS A 90 -0.99 1.95 5.70
CA LYS A 90 -1.23 3.13 4.85
C LYS A 90 -1.11 2.78 3.37
N SER A 91 -0.10 2.00 3.00
CA SER A 91 0.08 1.59 1.61
C SER A 91 -1.05 0.69 1.13
N ILE A 92 -1.50 -0.26 1.95
CA ILE A 92 -2.62 -1.15 1.61
C ILE A 92 -3.91 -0.34 1.46
N ALA A 93 -4.16 0.63 2.33
CA ALA A 93 -5.32 1.51 2.24
C ALA A 93 -5.33 2.34 0.95
N ILE A 94 -4.16 2.70 0.41
CA ILE A 94 -4.04 3.37 -0.90
C ILE A 94 -4.34 2.39 -2.04
N ASP A 95 -3.71 1.21 -2.00
CA ASP A 95 -3.86 0.18 -3.04
C ASP A 95 -5.32 -0.27 -3.19
N TYR A 96 -6.08 -0.33 -2.08
CA TYR A 96 -7.47 -0.79 -2.01
C TYR A 96 -8.49 0.31 -1.73
N LEU A 97 -8.15 1.57 -2.00
CA LEU A 97 -8.97 2.74 -1.63
C LEU A 97 -10.43 2.70 -2.13
N SER A 98 -10.66 2.07 -3.29
CA SER A 98 -12.00 1.89 -3.87
C SER A 98 -12.80 0.77 -3.22
N SER A 99 -12.14 -0.27 -2.72
CA SER A 99 -12.78 -1.55 -2.41
C SER A 99 -12.87 -1.82 -0.91
N PHE A 100 -11.91 -1.32 -0.14
CA PHE A 100 -11.87 -1.48 1.30
C PHE A 100 -11.93 -0.15 2.03
N GLU A 101 -12.62 -0.12 3.18
CA GLU A 101 -12.37 0.88 4.21
C GLU A 101 -11.30 0.35 5.17
N THR A 102 -10.34 1.17 5.58
CA THR A 102 -9.26 0.72 6.46
C THR A 102 -9.25 1.52 7.76
N ALA A 103 -9.16 0.82 8.88
CA ALA A 103 -9.05 1.38 10.21
C ALA A 103 -7.92 0.74 11.01
N TYR A 104 -7.48 1.42 12.07
CA TYR A 104 -6.60 0.84 13.08
C TYR A 104 -7.06 1.25 14.47
N ILE A 105 -6.82 0.38 15.45
CA ILE A 105 -7.00 0.67 16.87
C ILE A 105 -5.70 0.37 17.62
N THR A 106 -5.41 1.23 18.59
CA THR A 106 -4.38 0.97 19.58
C THR A 106 -4.99 0.23 20.75
N ILE A 107 -4.60 -1.03 20.95
CA ILE A 107 -5.08 -1.86 22.04
C ILE A 107 -4.48 -1.38 23.36
N LYS A 108 -5.34 -0.99 24.28
CA LYS A 108 -4.97 -0.75 25.68
C LYS A 108 -5.03 -2.06 26.45
N LYS A 109 -4.22 -2.19 27.50
CA LYS A 109 -4.13 -3.42 28.31
C LYS A 109 -5.50 -3.86 28.87
N ASN A 110 -6.36 -2.91 29.25
CA ASN A 110 -7.68 -3.16 29.81
C ASN A 110 -8.75 -3.54 28.78
N GLU A 111 -8.55 -3.24 27.50
CA GLU A 111 -9.51 -3.52 26.40
C GLU A 111 -9.07 -4.76 25.58
N LYS A 112 -7.88 -5.29 25.83
CA LYS A 112 -7.26 -6.37 25.04
C LYS A 112 -8.11 -7.64 25.06
N ASP A 113 -8.52 -8.08 26.25
CA ASP A 113 -9.25 -9.34 26.41
C ASP A 113 -10.62 -9.27 25.74
N GLU A 114 -11.34 -8.16 25.94
CA GLU A 114 -12.65 -7.91 25.31
C GLU A 114 -12.56 -7.91 23.78
N ILE A 115 -11.54 -7.24 23.21
CA ILE A 115 -11.32 -7.22 21.76
C ILE A 115 -10.99 -8.61 21.22
N PHE A 116 -10.13 -9.36 21.91
CA PHE A 116 -9.72 -10.69 21.46
C PHE A 116 -10.87 -11.69 21.55
N ASP A 117 -11.67 -11.63 22.61
CA ASP A 117 -12.88 -12.45 22.76
C ASP A 117 -13.90 -12.13 21.66
N PHE A 118 -14.10 -10.85 21.36
CA PHE A 118 -15.02 -10.41 20.30
C PHE A 118 -14.64 -10.96 18.91
N PHE A 119 -13.34 -10.93 18.59
CA PHE A 119 -12.83 -11.44 17.31
C PHE A 119 -12.45 -12.92 17.33
N LYS A 120 -12.69 -13.63 18.45
CA LYS A 120 -12.33 -15.04 18.66
C LYS A 120 -10.84 -15.31 18.37
N ILE A 121 -9.97 -14.42 18.81
CA ILE A 121 -8.52 -14.53 18.68
C ILE A 121 -7.99 -15.30 19.88
N ASP A 122 -7.24 -16.39 19.64
CA ASP A 122 -6.61 -17.16 20.71
C ASP A 122 -5.57 -16.33 21.47
N LYS A 123 -5.86 -16.03 22.75
CA LYS A 123 -5.05 -15.16 23.61
C LYS A 123 -3.63 -15.67 23.81
N ASP A 124 -3.43 -16.99 23.78
CA ASP A 124 -2.14 -17.64 24.02
C ASP A 124 -1.17 -17.51 22.85
N ILE A 125 -1.70 -17.33 21.63
CA ILE A 125 -0.91 -17.26 20.38
C ILE A 125 -0.95 -15.85 19.77
N ALA A 126 -1.90 -15.01 20.22
CA ALA A 126 -2.11 -13.66 19.70
C ALA A 126 -0.85 -12.79 19.76
N LYS A 127 -0.37 -12.37 18.60
CA LYS A 127 0.74 -11.45 18.44
C LYS A 127 0.25 -10.17 17.77
N LEU A 128 0.54 -9.04 18.40
CA LEU A 128 0.33 -7.74 17.79
C LEU A 128 1.58 -7.37 16.97
N PRO A 129 1.42 -6.69 15.81
CA PRO A 129 0.17 -6.28 15.19
C PRO A 129 -0.61 -7.44 14.54
N GLN A 130 -1.94 -7.34 14.49
CA GLN A 130 -2.82 -8.33 13.87
C GLN A 130 -3.83 -7.65 12.94
N ILE A 131 -4.14 -8.29 11.81
CA ILE A 131 -5.06 -7.74 10.81
C ILE A 131 -6.35 -8.57 10.84
N ILE A 132 -7.48 -7.86 10.87
CA ILE A 132 -8.81 -8.43 10.75
C ILE A 132 -9.41 -7.92 9.44
N ILE A 133 -9.97 -8.83 8.68
CA ILE A 133 -10.70 -8.55 7.45
C ILE A 133 -12.16 -8.84 7.73
N ILE A 134 -13.01 -7.87 7.44
CA ILE A 134 -14.46 -8.01 7.57
C ILE A 134 -15.01 -7.94 6.15
N ASP A 135 -15.40 -9.08 5.63
CA ASP A 135 -15.94 -9.16 4.28
C ASP A 135 -17.43 -8.85 4.30
N THR A 136 -17.79 -7.70 3.71
CA THR A 136 -19.19 -7.32 3.51
C THR A 136 -19.65 -7.98 2.22
N LYS A 137 -20.21 -9.19 2.31
CA LYS A 137 -20.75 -9.89 1.15
C LYS A 137 -21.76 -9.00 0.41
N ASP A 138 -21.78 -9.09 -0.91
CA ASP A 138 -22.66 -8.28 -1.77
C ASP A 138 -24.16 -8.44 -1.43
N ASN A 139 -24.51 -9.53 -0.75
CA ASN A 139 -25.88 -9.84 -0.37
C ASN A 139 -26.23 -9.24 1.02
N PRO A 140 -27.13 -8.24 1.11
CA PRO A 140 -27.43 -7.53 2.35
C PRO A 140 -28.11 -8.38 3.45
N ASN A 141 -28.50 -9.61 3.13
CA ASN A 141 -29.12 -10.57 4.05
C ASN A 141 -28.11 -11.57 4.64
N GLU A 142 -26.86 -11.59 4.17
CA GLU A 142 -25.83 -12.46 4.69
C GLU A 142 -25.03 -11.76 5.79
N LYS A 143 -24.62 -12.54 6.81
CA LYS A 143 -23.81 -12.01 7.91
C LYS A 143 -22.41 -11.67 7.41
N GLU A 144 -21.88 -10.53 7.85
CA GLU A 144 -20.49 -10.15 7.61
C GLU A 144 -19.56 -11.24 8.14
N GLU A 145 -18.57 -11.62 7.32
CA GLU A 145 -17.60 -12.63 7.68
C GLU A 145 -16.37 -11.96 8.27
N ILE A 146 -16.05 -12.31 9.52
CA ILE A 146 -14.89 -11.79 10.24
C ILE A 146 -13.78 -12.81 10.12
N ILE A 147 -12.67 -12.39 9.52
CA ILE A 147 -11.52 -13.22 9.21
C ILE A 147 -10.29 -12.62 9.88
N VAL A 148 -9.60 -13.42 10.69
CA VAL A 148 -8.32 -13.04 11.29
C VAL A 148 -7.21 -13.47 10.33
N TYR A 149 -6.41 -12.51 9.85
CA TYR A 149 -5.30 -12.82 8.96
C TYR A 149 -4.12 -13.38 9.76
N ASP A 150 -3.67 -14.58 9.40
CA ASP A 150 -2.57 -15.31 10.03
C ASP A 150 -1.27 -15.34 9.20
N GLY A 151 -1.31 -14.80 7.98
CA GLY A 151 -0.18 -14.80 7.06
C GLY A 151 0.88 -13.75 7.37
N ASP A 152 1.90 -13.71 6.52
CA ASP A 152 3.02 -12.79 6.68
C ASP A 152 2.59 -11.32 6.53
N LEU A 153 3.00 -10.49 7.50
CA LEU A 153 2.77 -9.04 7.49
C LEU A 153 3.75 -8.31 6.57
N ASN A 154 3.72 -8.66 5.28
CA ASN A 154 4.41 -7.96 4.22
C ASN A 154 3.42 -7.54 3.12
N LYS A 155 3.80 -6.53 2.34
CA LYS A 155 2.90 -5.92 1.35
C LYS A 155 2.44 -6.92 0.28
N VAL A 156 3.32 -7.81 -0.15
CA VAL A 156 3.06 -8.74 -1.26
C VAL A 156 2.09 -9.83 -0.83
N ALA A 157 2.39 -10.53 0.27
CA ALA A 157 1.53 -11.59 0.80
C ALA A 157 0.14 -11.07 1.16
N LEU A 158 0.07 -9.93 1.87
CA LEU A 158 -1.19 -9.32 2.26
C LEU A 158 -2.01 -8.86 1.04
N SER A 159 -1.38 -8.25 0.04
CA SER A 159 -2.09 -7.83 -1.17
C SER A 159 -2.57 -9.02 -2.01
N HIS A 160 -1.80 -10.11 -2.10
CA HIS A 160 -2.28 -11.32 -2.76
C HIS A 160 -3.47 -11.93 -2.01
N TYR A 161 -3.42 -11.97 -0.68
CA TYR A 161 -4.55 -12.45 0.12
C TYR A 161 -5.81 -11.58 -0.06
N LEU A 162 -5.66 -10.26 0.02
CA LEU A 162 -6.76 -9.30 -0.16
C LEU A 162 -7.34 -9.34 -1.59
N SER A 163 -6.55 -9.76 -2.58
CA SER A 163 -7.02 -9.89 -3.97
C SER A 163 -8.11 -10.94 -4.17
N ASN A 164 -8.27 -11.87 -3.22
CA ASN A 164 -9.35 -12.85 -3.22
C ASN A 164 -10.72 -12.22 -2.94
N PHE A 165 -10.75 -11.07 -2.26
CA PHE A 165 -11.96 -10.37 -1.86
C PHE A 165 -12.29 -9.22 -2.81
N ALA A 166 -11.27 -8.49 -3.27
CA ALA A 166 -11.48 -7.40 -4.20
C ALA A 166 -10.25 -7.14 -5.07
N THR A 167 -10.49 -6.57 -6.26
CA THR A 167 -9.40 -6.13 -7.13
C THR A 167 -8.76 -4.83 -6.60
N PRO A 168 -7.41 -4.78 -6.47
CA PRO A 168 -6.72 -3.56 -6.07
C PRO A 168 -6.64 -2.54 -7.21
N LEU A 169 -6.69 -1.26 -6.84
CA LEU A 169 -6.49 -0.13 -7.75
C LEU A 169 -5.00 0.06 -8.09
N GLU A 170 -4.13 -0.03 -7.07
CA GLU A 170 -2.68 0.06 -7.19
C GLU A 170 -1.98 -1.11 -6.44
N GLY A 171 -0.65 -1.18 -6.50
CA GLY A 171 0.09 -2.18 -5.71
C GLY A 171 0.14 -3.58 -6.33
N PRO A 172 0.71 -4.57 -5.62
CA PRO A 172 0.79 -5.95 -6.08
C PRO A 172 -0.58 -6.48 -6.51
N ALA A 173 -0.63 -7.40 -7.48
CA ALA A 173 -1.87 -7.91 -8.08
C ALA A 173 -2.77 -6.89 -8.80
N SER A 174 -2.37 -5.61 -8.93
CA SER A 174 -3.09 -4.62 -9.75
C SER A 174 -2.57 -4.53 -11.18
N LYS A 175 -3.47 -4.25 -12.13
CA LYS A 175 -3.11 -3.95 -13.53
C LYS A 175 -2.10 -2.81 -13.65
N ARG A 176 -2.20 -1.83 -12.74
CA ARG A 176 -1.30 -0.67 -12.70
C ARG A 176 0.13 -1.06 -12.35
N MET A 177 0.32 -2.01 -11.44
CA MET A 177 1.65 -2.54 -11.12
C MET A 177 2.28 -3.27 -12.29
N ASP A 178 1.50 -4.01 -13.09
CA ASP A 178 2.02 -4.65 -14.30
C ASP A 178 2.54 -3.62 -15.31
N LEU A 179 1.83 -2.50 -15.49
CA LEU A 179 2.29 -1.39 -16.32
C LEU A 179 3.58 -0.76 -15.77
N LEU A 180 3.62 -0.49 -14.46
CA LEU A 180 4.81 0.06 -13.79
C LEU A 180 6.02 -0.86 -13.93
N ASN A 181 5.83 -2.18 -13.81
CA ASN A 181 6.88 -3.18 -13.95
C ASN A 181 7.42 -3.24 -15.38
N LYS A 182 6.56 -3.13 -16.38
CA LYS A 182 6.99 -2.97 -17.79
C LYS A 182 7.89 -1.73 -17.94
N HIS A 183 7.48 -0.58 -17.41
CA HIS A 183 8.30 0.64 -17.48
C HIS A 183 9.63 0.56 -16.72
N LYS A 184 9.65 -0.06 -15.53
CA LYS A 184 10.89 -0.27 -14.77
C LYS A 184 11.86 -1.19 -15.52
N ASN A 185 11.36 -2.26 -16.13
CA ASN A 185 12.17 -3.21 -16.88
C ASN A 185 12.67 -2.63 -18.21
N ILE A 186 11.91 -1.72 -18.85
CA ILE A 186 12.35 -1.00 -20.06
C ILE A 186 13.60 -0.15 -19.77
N ASN A 187 13.66 0.51 -18.60
CA ASN A 187 14.82 1.33 -18.23
C ASN A 187 16.09 0.49 -17.97
N ASN A 188 15.95 -0.73 -17.43
CA ASN A 188 17.08 -1.65 -17.25
C ASN A 188 17.57 -2.26 -18.58
N SER A 189 16.68 -2.48 -19.55
CA SER A 189 17.04 -2.98 -20.88
C SER A 189 17.82 -1.95 -21.72
N GLN A 190 17.52 -0.65 -21.57
CA GLN A 190 18.23 0.41 -22.27
C GLN A 190 19.66 0.63 -21.75
N ASN A 191 19.93 0.39 -20.47
CA ASN A 191 21.30 0.44 -19.93
C ASN A 191 22.16 -0.73 -20.44
N ASN A 192 21.59 -1.93 -20.58
CA ASN A 192 22.29 -3.10 -21.15
C ASN A 192 22.60 -2.97 -22.66
N LYS A 193 21.88 -2.13 -23.41
CA LYS A 193 22.21 -1.84 -24.82
C LYS A 193 23.38 -0.85 -24.97
N LYS A 194 23.64 0.02 -24.00
CA LYS A 194 24.79 0.95 -24.03
C LYS A 194 26.11 0.23 -23.75
N ASP A 195 26.12 -0.80 -22.89
CA ASP A 195 27.33 -1.58 -22.60
C ASP A 195 27.73 -2.53 -23.75
N LYS A 196 26.77 -3.06 -24.50
CA LYS A 196 27.06 -3.88 -25.71
C LYS A 196 27.68 -3.06 -26.85
N ASN A 197 27.35 -1.77 -26.99
CA ASN A 197 27.95 -0.91 -28.00
C ASN A 197 29.36 -0.40 -27.63
N LYS A 198 29.73 -0.38 -26.34
CA LYS A 198 31.10 -0.07 -25.90
C LYS A 198 32.06 -1.25 -26.12
N LYS A 199 31.62 -2.50 -25.89
CA LYS A 199 32.44 -3.69 -26.21
C LYS A 199 32.69 -3.90 -27.71
N LYS A 200 31.75 -3.53 -28.58
CA LYS A 200 31.92 -3.63 -30.05
C LYS A 200 32.85 -2.57 -30.66
N LYS A 201 33.12 -1.45 -29.96
CA LYS A 201 34.07 -0.41 -30.42
C LYS A 201 35.52 -0.72 -30.05
N ASN A 202 35.78 -1.39 -28.93
CA ASN A 202 37.15 -1.76 -28.55
C ASN A 202 37.70 -3.00 -29.31
N SER A 203 36.85 -3.84 -29.89
CA SER A 203 37.30 -5.01 -30.68
C SER A 203 37.60 -4.72 -32.15
N LYS A 204 37.50 -3.46 -32.61
CA LYS A 204 37.78 -3.06 -34.00
C LYS A 204 39.12 -2.32 -34.17
N ASN A 205 39.81 -1.93 -33.11
CA ASN A 205 41.06 -1.16 -33.19
C ASN A 205 42.35 -2.00 -33.05
N THR A 206 42.25 -3.33 -32.90
CA THR A 206 43.43 -4.21 -32.76
C THR A 206 43.68 -5.13 -33.97
N ALA A 207 43.06 -4.86 -35.13
CA ALA A 207 43.20 -5.70 -36.33
C ALA A 207 44.08 -5.11 -37.46
N ASN A 208 44.62 -3.88 -37.32
CA ASN A 208 45.44 -3.24 -38.35
C ASN A 208 46.84 -2.88 -37.82
N ALA A 209 47.56 -3.86 -37.29
CA ALA A 209 49.00 -3.73 -37.01
C ALA A 209 49.65 -5.10 -37.25
N HIS A 210 49.89 -5.44 -38.51
CA HIS A 210 50.98 -6.28 -39.01
C HIS A 210 50.74 -6.53 -40.50
N ASP A 211 51.49 -5.81 -41.33
CA ASP A 211 52.17 -6.41 -42.49
C ASP A 211 53.27 -5.44 -42.93
N GLU A 212 54.50 -5.77 -42.54
CA GLU A 212 55.74 -5.27 -43.15
C GLU A 212 56.04 -6.14 -44.37
N LEU A 213 56.34 -5.51 -45.51
CA LEU A 213 57.43 -5.84 -46.44
C LEU A 213 57.54 -4.76 -47.52
#